data_AF-A0A821XLM7-F1
#
_entry.id   AF-A0A821XLM7-F1
#
_cell.length_a   1.000
_cell.length_b   1.000
_cell.length_c   1.000
_cell.angle_alpha   90.00
_cell.angle_beta   90.00
_cell.angle_gamma   90.00
#
_symmetry.space_group_name_H-M   'P 1'
#
loop_
_entity.id
_entity.type
_entity.pdbx_description
1 polymer ?
#
loop_
_entity_poly.entity_id
_entity_poly.type
_entity_poly.pdbx_seq_one_letter_code
_entity_poly.pdbx_strand_id
1 'polypeptide(L)'
;KKPKSNRKTLLSIKRRALPLVPAYCITTHKSQGQTLNKVVIDLKLPNETDDIAAVYVPLSRVLLIKPSKSQLTEIERLDKVYLETQTRFPEWL
;
A
#
# COMPACT_ATOMS: atom_id res chain seq x y z
N LYS A 1 -32.69 13.01 46.93
CA LYS A 1 -32.24 12.58 45.58
C LYS A 1 -30.87 11.89 45.73
N LYS A 2 -30.75 10.58 45.48
CA LYS A 2 -29.47 9.85 45.58
C LYS A 2 -28.66 10.05 44.28
N PRO A 3 -27.34 10.31 44.35
CA PRO A 3 -26.52 10.48 43.16
C PRO A 3 -26.30 9.13 42.46
N LYS A 4 -26.59 9.06 41.16
CA LYS A 4 -26.28 7.90 40.30
C LYS A 4 -24.76 7.78 40.15
N SER A 5 -24.20 6.74 40.75
CA SER A 5 -22.80 6.37 40.62
C SER A 5 -22.52 5.88 39.19
N ASN A 6 -21.84 6.70 38.38
CA ASN A 6 -21.30 6.32 37.07
C ASN A 6 -20.10 5.37 37.25
N ARG A 7 -20.35 4.10 37.56
CA ARG A 7 -19.31 3.07 37.50
C ARG A 7 -19.06 2.72 36.03
N LYS A 8 -17.96 3.24 35.46
CA LYS A 8 -17.43 2.77 34.18
C LYS A 8 -17.10 1.28 34.33
N THR A 9 -17.86 0.41 33.67
CA THR A 9 -17.55 -1.02 33.59
C THR A 9 -16.27 -1.19 32.79
N LEU A 10 -15.19 -1.53 33.49
CA LEU A 10 -13.88 -1.78 32.89
C LEU A 10 -13.93 -3.17 32.22
N LEU A 11 -14.43 -3.22 30.98
CA LEU A 11 -14.55 -4.46 30.22
C LEU A 11 -13.17 -4.83 29.65
N SER A 12 -12.53 -5.86 30.21
CA SER A 12 -11.30 -6.43 29.70
C SER A 12 -11.61 -7.71 28.92
N ILE A 13 -11.39 -7.69 27.60
CA ILE A 13 -11.57 -8.86 26.73
C ILE A 13 -10.21 -9.47 26.46
N LYS A 14 -10.05 -10.76 26.78
CA LYS A 14 -8.84 -11.55 26.50
C LYS A 14 -9.14 -12.57 25.41
N ARG A 15 -8.22 -12.75 24.46
CA ARG A 15 -8.34 -13.73 23.38
C ARG A 15 -7.13 -14.68 23.43
N ARG A 16 -7.38 -15.99 23.41
CA ARG A 16 -6.35 -17.02 23.20
C ARG A 16 -6.52 -17.58 21.79
N ALA A 17 -5.51 -17.37 20.96
CA ALA A 17 -5.42 -17.92 19.62
C ALA A 17 -3.93 -18.08 19.27
N LEU A 18 -3.63 -18.98 18.34
CA LEU A 18 -2.29 -19.03 17.76
C LEU A 18 -2.03 -17.71 17.02
N PRO A 19 -0.85 -17.08 17.16
CA PRO A 19 -0.52 -15.82 16.50
C PRO A 19 -0.16 -16.05 15.02
N LEU A 20 -1.02 -16.78 14.31
CA LEU A 20 -0.84 -17.18 12.93
C LEU A 20 -2.05 -16.73 12.12
N VAL A 21 -1.80 -16.07 11.00
CA VAL A 21 -2.81 -15.66 10.03
C VAL A 21 -2.31 -16.10 8.65
N PRO A 22 -3.17 -16.62 7.76
CA PRO A 22 -2.78 -16.91 6.38
C PRO A 22 -2.18 -15.67 5.72
N ALA A 23 -0.95 -15.78 5.23
CA ALA A 23 -0.18 -14.65 4.69
C ALA A 23 -0.32 -14.47 3.16
N TYR A 24 -1.36 -15.04 2.55
CA TYR A 24 -1.53 -15.01 1.09
C TYR A 24 -1.87 -13.62 0.56
N CYS A 25 -2.71 -12.86 1.27
CA CYS A 25 -3.08 -11.49 0.92
C CYS A 25 -3.34 -10.68 2.19
N ILE A 26 -2.93 -9.42 2.20
CA ILE A 26 -3.25 -8.46 3.27
C ILE A 26 -3.87 -7.21 2.64
N THR A 27 -4.95 -6.71 3.23
CA THR A 27 -5.53 -5.44 2.76
C THR A 27 -4.64 -4.28 3.16
N THR A 28 -4.64 -3.20 2.36
CA THR A 28 -3.84 -1.99 2.59
C THR A 28 -4.02 -1.46 4.01
N HIS A 29 -5.26 -1.35 4.48
CA HIS A 29 -5.61 -0.92 5.84
C HIS A 29 -5.01 -1.83 6.94
N LYS A 30 -4.97 -3.15 6.72
CA LYS A 30 -4.40 -4.10 7.70
C LYS A 30 -2.87 -4.09 7.70
N SER A 31 -2.25 -3.70 6.59
CA SER A 31 -0.80 -3.55 6.47
C SER A 31 -0.26 -2.26 7.10
N GLN A 32 -1.13 -1.31 7.48
CA GLN A 32 -0.73 -0.05 8.08
C GLN A 32 0.05 -0.29 9.39
N GLY A 33 1.26 0.28 9.48
CA GLY A 33 2.17 0.11 10.63
C GLY A 33 3.06 -1.14 10.57
N GLN A 34 2.96 -1.94 9.51
CA GLN A 34 3.83 -3.10 9.28
C GLN A 34 4.94 -2.78 8.28
N THR A 35 6.07 -3.47 8.42
CA THR A 35 7.20 -3.42 7.48
C THR A 35 7.31 -4.78 6.80
N LEU A 36 7.19 -4.82 5.46
CA LEU A 36 7.18 -6.07 4.70
C LEU A 36 8.38 -6.12 3.74
N ASN A 37 9.18 -7.19 3.82
CA ASN A 37 10.43 -7.30 3.06
C ASN A 37 10.22 -7.67 1.58
N LYS A 38 9.17 -8.44 1.27
CA LYS A 38 8.80 -8.87 -0.09
C LYS A 38 7.28 -8.85 -0.17
N VAL A 39 6.72 -7.95 -0.98
CA VAL A 39 5.27 -7.83 -1.15
C VAL A 39 4.97 -7.55 -2.62
N VAL A 40 3.87 -8.13 -3.10
CA VAL A 40 3.28 -7.79 -4.39
C VAL A 40 2.06 -6.94 -4.10
N ILE A 41 2.01 -5.74 -4.67
CA ILE A 41 0.90 -4.80 -4.48
C ILE A 41 0.06 -4.85 -5.76
N ASP A 42 -1.19 -5.31 -5.64
CA ASP A 42 -2.16 -5.26 -6.73
C ASP A 42 -2.84 -3.88 -6.71
N LEU A 43 -2.42 -2.97 -7.60
CA LEU A 43 -2.98 -1.63 -7.75
C LEU A 43 -4.11 -1.65 -8.80
N LYS A 44 -5.15 -2.43 -8.55
CA LYS A 44 -6.41 -2.30 -9.30
C LYS A 44 -7.25 -1.21 -8.67
N LEU A 45 -7.00 0.03 -9.08
CA LEU A 45 -7.81 1.18 -8.70
C LEU A 45 -9.09 1.17 -9.54
N PRO A 46 -10.30 1.26 -8.93
CA PRO A 46 -11.51 1.54 -9.68
C PRO A 46 -11.43 2.96 -10.27
N ASN A 47 -11.76 3.08 -11.55
CA ASN A 47 -11.46 4.23 -12.42
C ASN A 47 -12.08 5.58 -12.06
N GLU A 48 -12.64 5.80 -10.85
CA GLU A 48 -13.47 6.99 -10.61
C GLU A 48 -13.13 7.85 -9.39
N THR A 49 -12.22 7.43 -8.50
CA THR A 49 -11.75 8.34 -7.44
C THR A 49 -10.32 7.99 -7.03
N ASP A 50 -9.36 8.80 -7.48
CA ASP A 50 -7.96 8.72 -7.07
C ASP A 50 -7.80 9.19 -5.62
N ASP A 51 -8.17 8.34 -4.66
CA ASP A 51 -7.68 8.49 -3.31
C ASP A 51 -6.19 8.18 -3.32
N ILE A 52 -5.36 9.21 -3.48
CA ILE A 52 -3.89 9.15 -3.48
C ILE A 52 -3.39 8.37 -2.24
N ALA A 53 -4.13 8.44 -1.13
CA ALA A 53 -3.88 7.67 0.08
C ALA A 53 -3.96 6.15 -0.11
N ALA A 54 -4.86 5.65 -0.98
CA ALA A 54 -5.02 4.23 -1.28
C ALA A 54 -3.79 3.65 -2.00
N VAL A 55 -3.04 4.49 -2.73
CA VAL A 55 -1.80 4.11 -3.43
C VAL A 55 -0.56 4.33 -2.56
N TYR A 56 -0.51 5.46 -1.86
CA TYR A 56 0.64 5.83 -1.05
C TYR A 56 0.87 4.88 0.14
N VAL A 57 -0.20 4.51 0.84
CA VAL A 57 -0.11 3.65 2.03
C VAL A 57 0.55 2.29 1.71
N PRO A 58 0.18 1.54 0.66
CA PRO A 58 0.86 0.29 0.32
C PRO A 58 2.29 0.49 -0.22
N LEU A 59 2.54 1.51 -1.03
CA LEU A 59 3.89 1.78 -1.56
C LEU A 59 4.90 2.09 -0.45
N SER A 60 4.49 2.85 0.57
CA SER A 60 5.33 3.18 1.73
C SER A 60 5.70 1.98 2.62
N ARG A 61 5.10 0.80 2.42
CA ARG A 61 5.43 -0.42 3.19
C ARG A 61 6.60 -1.21 2.62
N VAL A 62 7.11 -0.81 1.46
CA VAL A 62 8.18 -1.50 0.74
C VAL A 62 9.53 -0.84 1.05
N LEU A 63 10.39 -1.53 1.78
CA LEU A 63 11.75 -1.03 2.11
C LEU A 63 12.68 -0.96 0.89
N LEU A 64 12.41 -1.75 -0.15
CA LEU A 64 13.18 -1.78 -1.38
C LEU A 64 12.30 -2.31 -2.52
N ILE A 65 11.91 -1.43 -3.43
CA ILE A 65 11.24 -1.86 -4.67
C ILE A 65 12.32 -2.49 -5.53
N LYS A 66 12.44 -3.83 -5.48
CA LYS A 66 13.16 -4.58 -6.51
C LYS A 66 12.17 -4.88 -7.63
N PRO A 67 12.15 -4.09 -8.72
CA PRO A 67 11.27 -4.39 -9.84
C PRO A 67 11.56 -5.80 -10.34
N SER A 68 10.49 -6.52 -10.67
CA SER A 68 10.59 -7.79 -11.37
C SER A 68 11.25 -7.60 -12.74
N LYS A 69 11.76 -8.68 -13.35
CA LYS A 69 12.41 -8.60 -14.66
C LYS A 69 11.52 -7.95 -15.73
N SER A 70 10.22 -8.27 -15.73
CA SER A 70 9.26 -7.66 -16.66
C SER A 70 9.05 -6.16 -16.41
N GLN A 71 9.03 -5.74 -15.13
CA GLN A 71 8.95 -4.33 -14.77
C GLN A 71 10.21 -3.57 -15.20
N LEU A 72 11.39 -4.18 -15.06
CA LEU A 72 12.65 -3.60 -15.56
C LEU A 72 12.62 -3.42 -17.08
N THR A 73 12.18 -4.43 -17.83
CA THR A 73 12.08 -4.35 -19.29
C THR A 73 11.10 -3.25 -19.73
N GLU A 74 9.98 -3.07 -19.03
CA GLU A 74 9.04 -2.00 -19.37
C GLU A 74 9.59 -0.61 -19.01
N ILE A 75 10.33 -0.48 -17.91
CA ILE A 75 11.04 0.77 -17.56
C ILE A 75 12.07 1.12 -18.65
N GLU A 76 12.88 0.15 -19.09
CA GLU A 76 13.83 0.34 -20.19
C GLU A 76 13.14 0.75 -21.50
N ARG A 77 11.98 0.16 -21.79
CA ARG A 77 11.16 0.51 -22.96
C ARG A 77 10.66 1.95 -22.86
N LEU A 78 10.19 2.37 -21.69
CA LEU A 78 9.69 3.73 -21.44
C LEU A 78 10.79 4.78 -21.54
N ASP A 79 11.99 4.50 -21.01
CA ASP A 79 13.16 5.39 -21.14
C ASP A 79 13.52 5.63 -22.60
N LYS A 80 13.49 4.57 -23.43
CA LYS A 80 13.73 4.70 -24.87
C LYS A 80 12.69 5.61 -25.55
N VAL A 81 11.41 5.39 -25.25
CA VAL A 81 10.31 6.20 -25.79
C VAL A 81 10.43 7.66 -25.34
N TYR A 82 10.84 7.90 -24.09
CA TYR A 82 11.06 9.25 -23.58
C TYR A 82 12.15 9.98 -24.36
N LEU A 83 13.31 9.33 -24.57
CA LEU A 83 14.42 9.91 -25.35
C LEU A 83 14.03 10.17 -26.81
N GLU A 84 13.29 9.26 -27.44
CA GLU A 84 12.73 9.44 -28.78
C GLU A 84 11.74 10.61 -28.83
N THR A 85 10.97 10.83 -27.77
CA THR A 85 10.02 11.95 -27.67
C THR A 85 10.76 13.27 -27.49
N GLN A 86 11.78 13.34 -26.63
CA GLN A 86 12.62 14.54 -26.45
C GLN A 86 13.32 14.94 -27.75
N THR A 87 13.83 13.97 -28.51
CA THR A 87 14.52 14.22 -29.78
C THR A 87 13.57 14.62 -30.90
N ARG A 88 12.33 14.12 -30.87
CA ARG A 88 11.32 14.40 -31.90
C ARG A 88 10.59 15.73 -31.69
N PHE A 89 10.44 16.16 -30.44
CA PHE A 89 9.73 17.38 -30.06
C PHE A 89 10.55 18.21 -29.06
N PRO A 90 11.74 18.71 -29.46
CA PRO A 90 12.59 19.52 -28.58
C PRO A 90 11.92 20.84 -28.16
N GLU A 91 10.95 21.33 -28.92
CA GLU A 91 10.20 22.56 -28.65
C GLU A 91 9.07 22.43 -27.62
N TRP A 92 8.80 21.22 -27.12
CA TRP A 92 7.74 20.92 -26.13
C TRP A 92 8.30 20.70 -24.71
N LEU A 93 9.61 20.86 -24.52
CA LEU A 93 10.34 20.74 -23.25
C LEU A 93 10.94 22.10 -22.85
#